data_AF-A0A3N5E2I5-F1
#
_entry.id   AF-A0A3N5E2I5-F1
#
_cell.length_a   1.000
_cell.length_b   1.000
_cell.length_c   1.000
_cell.angle_alpha   90.00
_cell.angle_beta   90.00
_cell.angle_gamma   90.00
#
_symmetry.space_group_name_H-M   'P 1'
#
loop_
_entity.id
_entity.type
_entity.pdbx_description
1 polymer ?
#
loop_
_entity_poly.entity_id
_entity_poly.type
_entity_poly.pdbx_seq_one_letter_code
_entity_poly.pdbx_strand_id
1 'polypeptide(L)'
;MFGAIRKLFPSKHEKDVKAMWPIVEEINEFFEKLKDLSDEELRGKTVEFRARIQEAVKETEEKIAAVRDELRKDPEGAGREKLLDELDELEKERDEITS
;
A
#
# COMPACT_ATOMS: atom_id res chain seq x y z
N MET A 1 -6.84 -41.96 33.24
CA MET A 1 -6.13 -40.70 33.56
C MET A 1 -5.78 -39.95 32.26
N PHE A 2 -6.76 -39.29 31.61
CA PHE A 2 -6.54 -38.51 30.37
C PHE A 2 -7.09 -37.07 30.45
N GLY A 3 -7.66 -36.65 31.59
CA GLY A 3 -8.29 -35.34 31.75
C GLY A 3 -7.35 -34.18 32.06
N ALA A 4 -6.11 -34.45 32.48
CA ALA A 4 -5.15 -33.42 32.88
C ALA A 4 -4.46 -32.72 31.69
N ILE A 5 -4.32 -33.42 30.56
CA ILE A 5 -3.61 -32.90 29.37
C ILE A 5 -4.46 -31.85 28.62
N ARG A 6 -5.79 -31.93 28.68
CA ARG A 6 -6.68 -30.97 28.01
C ARG A 6 -6.65 -29.55 28.59
N LYS A 7 -6.15 -29.39 29.84
CA LYS A 7 -5.90 -28.07 30.46
C LYS A 7 -4.55 -27.47 30.10
N LEU A 8 -3.64 -28.23 29.47
CA LEU A 8 -2.33 -27.76 29.04
C LEU A 8 -2.35 -27.22 27.59
N PHE A 9 -3.40 -27.48 26.83
CA PHE A 9 -3.57 -26.95 25.48
C PHE A 9 -4.49 -25.74 25.49
N PRO A 10 -4.04 -24.58 24.99
CA PRO A 10 -4.88 -23.39 24.93
C PRO A 10 -6.08 -23.63 24.03
N SER A 11 -7.22 -23.06 24.41
CA SER A 11 -8.45 -23.14 23.64
C SER A 11 -8.27 -22.46 22.27
N LYS A 12 -9.12 -22.78 21.28
CA LYS A 12 -9.10 -22.09 19.99
C LYS A 12 -9.21 -20.56 20.18
N HIS A 13 -10.10 -20.13 21.06
CA HIS A 13 -10.27 -18.73 21.41
C HIS A 13 -8.99 -18.09 21.96
N GLU A 14 -8.29 -18.75 22.89
CA GLU A 14 -7.01 -18.24 23.44
C GLU A 14 -5.92 -18.14 22.37
N LYS A 15 -5.88 -19.09 21.42
CA LYS A 15 -4.95 -19.03 20.28
C LYS A 15 -5.27 -17.85 19.37
N ASP A 16 -6.55 -17.63 19.07
CA ASP A 16 -6.99 -16.53 18.21
C ASP A 16 -6.68 -15.17 18.86
N VAL A 17 -6.94 -15.01 20.16
CA VAL A 17 -6.57 -13.79 20.92
C VAL A 17 -5.07 -13.57 20.91
N LYS A 18 -4.29 -14.62 21.18
CA LYS A 18 -2.82 -14.52 21.18
C LYS A 18 -2.26 -14.16 19.80
N ALA A 19 -2.90 -14.61 18.73
CA ALA A 19 -2.50 -14.25 17.37
C ALA A 19 -2.77 -12.78 17.03
N MET A 20 -3.75 -12.14 17.67
CA MET A 20 -4.07 -10.71 17.46
C MET A 20 -3.19 -9.76 18.30
N TRP A 21 -2.60 -10.24 19.39
CA TRP A 21 -1.78 -9.42 20.30
C TRP A 21 -0.64 -8.63 19.64
N PRO A 22 0.14 -9.21 18.72
CA PRO A 22 1.16 -8.44 17.99
C PRO A 22 0.58 -7.24 17.22
N ILE A 23 -0.62 -7.37 16.64
CA ILE A 23 -1.28 -6.29 15.92
C ILE A 23 -1.72 -5.19 16.89
N VAL A 24 -2.19 -5.56 18.09
CA VAL A 24 -2.57 -4.59 19.12
C VAL A 24 -1.35 -3.82 19.63
N GLU A 25 -0.21 -4.49 19.79
CA GLU A 25 1.05 -3.85 20.14
C GLU A 25 1.46 -2.84 19.06
N GLU A 26 1.42 -3.22 17.78
CA GLU A 26 1.70 -2.33 16.65
C GLU A 26 0.76 -1.11 16.60
N ILE A 27 -0.54 -1.31 16.80
CA ILE A 27 -1.52 -0.21 16.88
C ILE A 27 -1.17 0.76 18.00
N ASN A 28 -0.80 0.26 19.19
CA ASN A 28 -0.42 1.10 20.31
C ASN A 28 0.87 1.87 20.06
N GLU A 29 1.84 1.29 19.34
CA GLU A 29 3.03 2.02 18.91
C GLU A 29 2.70 3.20 17.98
N PHE A 30 1.74 3.03 17.07
CA PHE A 30 1.27 4.14 16.25
C PHE A 30 0.45 5.16 17.04
N PHE A 31 -0.37 4.71 17.99
CA PHE A 31 -1.08 5.60 18.91
C PHE A 31 -0.11 6.54 19.65
N GLU A 32 0.98 6.00 20.22
CA GLU A 32 1.97 6.81 20.94
C GLU A 32 2.62 7.89 20.06
N LYS A 33 2.73 7.65 18.74
CA LYS A 33 3.27 8.63 17.78
C LYS A 33 2.25 9.71 17.39
N LEU A 34 0.96 9.46 17.58
CA LEU A 34 -0.13 10.31 17.10
C LEU A 34 -0.93 10.98 18.24
N LYS A 35 -0.80 10.51 19.49
CA LYS A 35 -1.62 10.93 20.63
C LYS A 35 -1.55 12.42 20.98
N ASP A 36 -0.42 13.06 20.65
CA ASP A 36 -0.18 14.47 20.97
C ASP A 36 -0.63 15.42 19.84
N LEU A 37 -1.13 14.89 18.72
CA LEU A 37 -1.68 15.69 17.63
C LEU A 37 -3.05 16.26 18.01
N SER A 38 -3.27 17.53 17.68
CA SER A 38 -4.61 18.12 17.69
C SER A 38 -5.50 17.51 16.61
N ASP A 39 -6.83 17.70 16.73
CA ASP A 39 -7.80 17.25 15.72
C ASP A 39 -7.48 17.78 14.31
N GLU A 40 -6.96 19.00 14.21
CA GLU A 40 -6.58 19.62 12.93
C GLU A 40 -5.33 18.97 12.34
N GLU A 41 -4.29 18.74 13.17
CA GLU A 41 -3.07 18.07 12.75
C GLU A 41 -3.33 16.61 12.36
N LEU A 42 -4.19 15.91 13.09
CA LEU A 42 -4.57 14.53 12.79
C LEU A 42 -5.34 14.45 11.46
N ARG A 43 -6.24 15.40 11.18
CA ARG A 43 -6.87 15.51 9.84
C ARG A 43 -5.83 15.83 8.77
N GLY A 44 -4.87 16.69 9.08
CA GLY A 44 -3.75 17.05 8.20
C GLY A 44 -2.95 15.83 7.72
N LYS A 45 -2.83 14.76 8.53
CA LYS A 45 -2.16 13.52 8.13
C LYS A 45 -2.77 12.88 6.88
N THR A 46 -4.09 12.99 6.68
CA THR A 46 -4.73 12.48 5.45
C THR A 46 -4.24 13.21 4.21
N VAL A 47 -4.07 14.53 4.31
CA VAL A 47 -3.56 15.36 3.21
C VAL A 47 -2.09 15.03 2.94
N GLU A 48 -1.29 14.88 3.99
CA GLU A 48 0.12 14.48 3.90
C GLU A 48 0.27 13.12 3.19
N PHE A 49 -0.52 12.11 3.56
CA PHE A 49 -0.45 10.79 2.93
C PHE A 49 -0.82 10.82 1.45
N ARG A 50 -1.85 11.60 1.07
CA ARG A 50 -2.22 11.77 -0.35
C ARG A 50 -1.10 12.43 -1.14
N ALA A 51 -0.49 13.48 -0.60
CA ALA A 51 0.63 14.16 -1.24
C ALA A 51 1.84 13.23 -1.40
N ARG A 52 2.13 12.40 -0.39
CA ARG A 52 3.21 11.41 -0.46
C ARG A 52 2.99 10.34 -1.53
N ILE A 53 1.76 9.84 -1.68
CA ILE A 53 1.41 8.88 -2.73
C ILE A 53 1.56 9.53 -4.11
N GLN A 54 1.03 10.75 -4.27
CA GLN A 54 1.14 11.50 -5.52
C GLN A 54 2.60 11.75 -5.91
N GLU A 55 3.44 12.15 -4.96
CA GLU A 55 4.86 12.35 -5.22
C GLU A 55 5.57 11.04 -5.59
N ALA A 56 5.21 9.93 -4.94
CA ALA A 56 5.80 8.62 -5.22
C ALA A 56 5.49 8.11 -6.64
N VAL A 57 4.29 8.40 -7.17
CA VAL A 57 3.90 7.95 -8.53
C VAL A 57 4.18 8.97 -9.63
N LYS A 58 4.56 10.20 -9.27
CA LYS A 58 4.67 11.33 -10.19
C LYS A 58 5.55 11.04 -11.39
N GLU A 59 6.75 10.50 -11.16
CA GLU A 59 7.69 10.20 -12.23
C GLU A 59 7.12 9.16 -13.22
N THR A 60 6.49 8.11 -12.70
CA THR A 60 5.89 7.06 -13.53
C THR A 60 4.67 7.59 -14.29
N GLU A 61 3.84 8.43 -13.67
CA GLU A 61 2.71 9.10 -14.34
C GLU A 61 3.17 10.04 -15.46
N GLU A 62 4.27 10.79 -15.26
CA GLU A 62 4.86 11.65 -16.28
C GLU A 62 5.36 10.84 -17.49
N LYS A 63 6.02 9.70 -17.25
CA LYS A 63 6.45 8.77 -18.32
C LYS A 63 5.26 8.17 -19.07
N ILE A 64 4.25 7.69 -18.35
CA ILE A 64 3.00 7.16 -18.94
C ILE A 64 2.33 8.21 -19.84
N ALA A 65 2.25 9.46 -19.37
CA ALA A 65 1.67 10.55 -20.15
C ALA A 65 2.45 10.83 -21.44
N ALA A 66 3.79 10.81 -21.38
CA ALA A 66 4.65 10.99 -22.55
C ALA A 66 4.44 9.86 -23.59
N VAL A 67 4.49 8.60 -23.15
CA VAL A 67 4.29 7.42 -24.03
C VAL A 67 2.90 7.45 -24.68
N ARG A 68 1.86 7.81 -23.92
CA ARG A 68 0.50 7.96 -24.45
C ARG A 68 0.38 9.08 -25.49
N ASP A 69 1.08 10.20 -25.30
CA ASP A 69 1.11 11.29 -26.27
C ASP A 69 1.85 10.91 -27.56
N GLU A 70 2.93 10.14 -27.45
CA GLU A 70 3.63 9.57 -28.61
C GLU A 70 2.75 8.60 -29.40
N LEU A 71 2.10 7.65 -28.72
CA LEU A 71 1.14 6.71 -29.32
C LEU A 71 -0.02 7.43 -30.02
N ARG A 72 -0.43 8.60 -29.52
CA ARG A 72 -1.48 9.42 -30.13
C ARG A 72 -1.01 10.12 -31.40
N LYS A 73 0.26 10.55 -31.45
CA LYS A 73 0.85 11.28 -32.59
C LYS A 73 1.16 10.37 -33.77
N ASP A 74 1.51 9.11 -33.51
CA ASP A 74 1.82 8.13 -34.55
C ASP A 74 1.05 6.80 -34.38
N PRO A 75 -0.26 6.78 -34.71
CA PRO A 75 -1.13 5.63 -34.44
C PRO A 75 -0.77 4.35 -35.21
N GLU A 76 -0.02 4.45 -36.31
CA GLU A 76 0.39 3.33 -37.18
C GLU A 76 1.92 3.17 -37.23
N GLY A 77 2.64 3.84 -36.32
CA GLY A 77 4.10 3.86 -36.29
C GLY A 77 4.73 2.49 -36.11
N ALA A 78 5.86 2.25 -36.77
CA ALA A 78 6.63 1.01 -36.66
C ALA A 78 7.15 0.74 -35.22
N GLY A 79 7.16 1.74 -34.34
CA GLY A 79 7.53 1.63 -32.93
C GLY A 79 6.37 1.41 -31.96
N ARG A 80 5.12 1.36 -32.45
CA ARG A 80 3.91 1.31 -31.61
C ARG A 80 3.89 0.12 -30.65
N GLU A 81 4.28 -1.07 -31.12
CA GLU A 81 4.30 -2.28 -30.29
C GLU A 81 5.20 -2.10 -29.06
N LYS A 82 6.41 -1.54 -29.26
CA LYS A 82 7.35 -1.27 -28.16
C LYS A 82 6.82 -0.23 -27.17
N LEU A 83 6.15 0.82 -27.66
CA LEU A 83 5.55 1.84 -26.82
C LEU A 83 4.39 1.29 -25.98
N LEU A 84 3.64 0.30 -26.50
CA LEU A 84 2.61 -0.38 -25.72
C LEU A 84 3.23 -1.28 -24.65
N ASP A 85 4.27 -2.04 -24.98
CA ASP A 85 4.99 -2.85 -23.99
C ASP A 85 5.56 -1.97 -22.87
N GLU A 86 6.15 -0.81 -23.22
CA GLU A 86 6.65 0.17 -22.26
C GLU A 86 5.54 0.76 -21.40
N LEU A 87 4.38 1.07 -21.99
CA LEU A 87 3.21 1.55 -21.25
C LEU A 87 2.72 0.52 -20.23
N ASP A 88 2.61 -0.75 -20.63
CA ASP A 88 2.16 -1.83 -19.76
C ASP A 88 3.12 -2.04 -18.58
N GLU A 89 4.44 -1.96 -18.81
CA GLU A 89 5.43 -2.06 -17.73
C GLU A 89 5.38 -0.86 -16.78
N LEU A 90 5.23 0.37 -17.30
CA LEU A 90 5.09 1.56 -16.46
C LEU A 90 3.78 1.54 -15.64
N GLU A 91 2.69 1.01 -16.20
CA GLU A 91 1.44 0.86 -15.46
C GLU A 91 1.56 -0.15 -14.31
N LYS A 92 2.28 -1.26 -14.52
CA LYS A 92 2.62 -2.20 -13.44
C LYS A 92 3.50 -1.57 -12.38
N GLU A 93 4.56 -0.86 -12.77
CA GLU A 93 5.45 -0.16 -11.84
C GLU A 93 4.67 0.82 -10.96
N ARG A 94 3.73 1.58 -11.56
CA ARG A 94 2.86 2.51 -10.83
C ARG A 94 1.97 1.77 -9.83
N ASP A 95 1.38 0.64 -10.24
CA ASP A 95 0.56 -0.18 -9.35
C ASP A 95 1.38 -0.73 -8.17
N GLU A 96 2.60 -1.24 -8.42
CA GLU A 96 3.53 -1.73 -7.39
C GLU A 96 3.96 -0.65 -6.39
N ILE A 97 4.09 0.62 -6.83
CA ILE A 97 4.38 1.75 -5.94
C ILE A 97 3.21 2.02 -4.98
N THR A 98 1.98 1.71 -5.40
CA THR A 98 0.76 2.03 -4.64
C THR A 98 0.13 0.85 -3.89
N SER A 99 0.58 -0.38 -4.16
CA SER A 99 0.10 -1.64 -3.55
C SER A 99 0.74 -1.91 -2.19
#